data_AF-A0A142CZK8-F1
#
_entry.id   AF-A0A142CZK8-F1
#
_cell.length_a   1.000
_cell.length_b   1.000
_cell.length_c   1.000
_cell.angle_alpha   90.00
_cell.angle_beta   90.00
_cell.angle_gamma   90.00
#
_symmetry.space_group_name_H-M   'P 1'
#
loop_
_entity.id
_entity.type
_entity.pdbx_description
1 polymer ?
#
loop_
_entity_poly.entity_id
_entity_poly.type
_entity_poly.pdbx_seq_one_letter_code
_entity_poly.pdbx_strand_id
1 'polypeptide(L)' 'MKLGEQVDRKVSVVPSGSLALDIALGVGGYPRGRIVEIYGPESSGKTTVALHAIAEVQKRGGQAAFIDAEHGATCC' A
#
# COMPACT_ATOMS: atom_id res chain seq x y z
N MET A 1 -22.80 -5.71 -22.59
CA MET A 1 -21.82 -6.21 -21.61
C MET A 1 -22.59 -6.77 -20.42
N LYS A 2 -22.35 -8.04 -20.03
CA LYS A 2 -23.10 -8.69 -18.95
C LYS A 2 -22.44 -8.43 -17.59
N LEU A 3 -23.26 -8.06 -16.61
CA LEU A 3 -22.90 -7.96 -15.20
C LEU A 3 -22.77 -9.40 -14.65
N GLY A 4 -21.55 -9.94 -14.55
CA GLY A 4 -21.33 -11.30 -14.06
C GLY A 4 -20.14 -12.03 -14.69
N GLU A 5 -19.55 -11.50 -15.76
CA GLU A 5 -18.27 -11.99 -16.26
C GLU A 5 -17.16 -11.43 -15.36
N GLN A 6 -16.99 -12.02 -14.17
CA GLN A 6 -15.78 -11.84 -13.38
C GLN A 6 -14.64 -12.52 -14.13
N VAL A 7 -14.10 -11.81 -15.11
CA VAL A 7 -12.71 -12.02 -15.52
C VAL A 7 -11.94 -11.92 -14.23
N ASP A 8 -11.32 -13.02 -13.82
CA ASP A 8 -10.41 -13.11 -12.68
C ASP A 8 -9.25 -12.15 -12.96
N ARG A 9 -9.50 -10.87 -12.71
CA ARG A 9 -8.54 -9.79 -12.91
C ARG A 9 -7.57 -9.96 -11.77
N LYS A 10 -6.55 -10.80 -11.98
CA LYS A 10 -5.38 -10.90 -11.11
C LYS A 10 -4.90 -9.49 -10.84
N VAL A 11 -5.23 -8.97 -9.66
CA VAL A 11 -4.83 -7.64 -9.23
C VAL A 11 -3.37 -7.77 -8.86
N SER A 12 -2.51 -7.06 -9.58
CA SER A 12 -1.10 -6.97 -9.19
C SER A 12 -1.00 -6.31 -7.81
N VAL A 13 -0.23 -6.88 -6.91
CA VAL A 13 -0.06 -6.38 -5.54
C VAL A 13 1.38 -5.94 -5.28
N VAL A 14 1.56 -5.06 -4.29
CA VAL A 14 2.85 -4.71 -3.71
C VAL A 14 2.83 -5.13 -2.23
N PRO A 15 3.73 -6.02 -1.80
CA PRO A 15 3.87 -6.40 -0.40
C PRO A 15 3.97 -5.20 0.54
N SER A 16 3.38 -5.33 1.72
CA SER A 16 3.29 -4.24 2.70
C SER A 16 4.55 -4.03 3.52
N GLY A 17 5.49 -4.98 3.46
CA GLY A 17 6.66 -5.05 4.34
C GLY A 17 6.40 -5.81 5.65
N SER A 18 5.16 -6.27 5.88
CA SER A 18 4.79 -7.13 7.00
C SER A 18 4.04 -8.37 6.52
N LEU A 19 4.60 -9.55 6.77
CA LEU A 19 3.97 -10.82 6.40
C LEU A 19 2.57 -10.98 7.02
N ALA A 20 2.41 -10.56 8.28
CA ALA A 20 1.12 -10.64 8.96
C ALA A 20 0.06 -9.76 8.27
N LEU A 21 0.45 -8.57 7.81
CA LEU A 21 -0.46 -7.67 7.11
C LEU A 21 -0.79 -8.18 5.70
N ASP A 22 0.19 -8.73 4.98
CA ASP A 22 -0.04 -9.31 3.65
C ASP A 22 -1.02 -10.48 3.69
N ILE A 23 -0.93 -11.31 4.73
CA ILE A 23 -1.89 -12.38 5.01
C ILE A 23 -3.27 -11.81 5.36
N ALA A 24 -3.33 -10.81 6.25
CA ALA A 24 -4.58 -10.19 6.66
C ALA A 24 -5.34 -9.50 5.51
N LEU A 25 -4.61 -8.94 4.53
CA LEU A 25 -5.18 -8.35 3.32
C LEU A 25 -5.75 -9.41 2.35
N GLY A 26 -5.42 -10.69 2.51
CA GLY A 26 -5.94 -11.82 1.74
C GLY A 26 -5.45 -11.90 0.28
N VAL A 27 -4.97 -10.80 -0.27
CA VAL A 27 -4.42 -10.70 -1.63
C VAL A 27 -2.89 -10.65 -1.66
N GLY A 28 -2.22 -10.70 -0.50
CA GLY A 28 -0.76 -10.73 -0.38
C GLY A 28 -0.07 -9.36 -0.43
N GLY A 29 -0.80 -8.27 -0.22
CA GLY A 29 -0.25 -6.91 -0.15
C GLY A 29 -1.22 -5.84 -0.64
N TYR A 30 -0.70 -4.65 -0.91
CA TYR A 30 -1.48 -3.52 -1.42
C TYR A 30 -1.84 -3.69 -2.90
N PRO A 31 -3.13 -3.63 -3.29
CA PRO A 31 -3.53 -3.75 -4.69
C PRO A 31 -3.13 -2.52 -5.51
N ARG A 32 -2.45 -2.73 -6.64
CA ARG A 32 -2.08 -1.65 -7.56
C ARG A 32 -3.32 -1.14 -8.32
N GLY A 33 -3.31 0.14 -8.67
CA GLY A 33 -4.41 0.79 -9.38
C GLY A 33 -5.68 0.95 -8.53
N ARG A 34 -5.54 0.90 -7.20
CA ARG A 34 -6.62 1.07 -6.22
C ARG A 34 -6.19 2.08 -5.16
N ILE A 35 -7.18 2.69 -4.52
CA ILE A 35 -6.96 3.57 -3.38
C ILE A 35 -6.98 2.71 -2.11
N VAL A 36 -6.02 2.93 -1.22
CA VAL A 36 -5.92 2.30 0.10
C VAL A 36 -5.91 3.41 1.13
N GLU A 37 -6.76 3.30 2.15
CA GLU A 37 -6.83 4.23 3.27
C GLU A 37 -6.27 3.55 4.53
N ILE A 38 -5.35 4.24 5.23
CA ILE A 38 -4.80 3.80 6.50
C ILE A 38 -5.16 4.86 7.53
N TYR A 39 -6.09 4.54 8.44
CA TYR A 39 -6.54 5.43 9.49
C TYR A 39 -6.23 4.85 10.87
N GLY A 40 -6.22 5.71 11.88
CA GLY A 40 -5.93 5.31 13.25
C GLY A 40 -5.45 6.49 14.11
N PRO A 41 -5.31 6.26 15.43
CA PRO A 41 -4.88 7.29 16.38
C PRO A 41 -3.54 7.95 16.02
N GLU A 42 -3.27 9.11 16.59
CA GLU A 42 -1.94 9.73 16.51
C GLU A 42 -0.88 8.76 17.05
N SER A 43 0.31 8.76 16.45
CA SER A 43 1.41 7.84 16.81
C SER A 43 1.12 6.34 16.62
N SER A 44 0.04 5.94 15.92
CA SER A 44 -0.26 4.53 15.63
C SER A 44 0.59 3.89 14.51
N GLY A 45 1.57 4.62 13.97
CA GLY A 45 2.47 4.12 12.92
C GLY A 45 1.94 4.19 11.48
N LYS A 46 0.90 4.99 11.19
CA LYS A 46 0.32 5.15 9.83
C LYS A 46 1.37 5.51 8.79
N THR A 47 2.15 6.56 9.06
CA THR A 47 3.23 7.03 8.17
C THR A 47 4.31 5.97 8.02
N THR A 48 4.66 5.27 9.11
CA THR A 48 5.62 4.16 9.07
C THR A 48 5.18 3.05 8.11
N VAL A 49 3.91 2.63 8.19
CA VAL A 49 3.35 1.61 7.29
C VAL A 49 3.35 2.09 5.84
N ALA A 50 3.02 3.36 5.58
CA ALA A 50 3.08 3.95 4.25
C ALA A 50 4.51 4.00 3.68
N LEU A 51 5.49 4.36 4.52
CA LEU A 51 6.91 4.37 4.14
C LEU A 51 7.45 2.96 3.84
N HIS A 52 7.02 1.94 4.58
CA HIS A 52 7.34 0.55 4.25
C HIS A 52 6.76 0.13 2.89
N ALA A 53 5.54 0.55 2.57
CA ALA A 53 4.96 0.34 1.24
C ALA A 53 5.81 0.97 0.13
N ILE A 54 6.29 2.20 0.35
CA ILE A 54 7.19 2.91 -0.58
C ILE A 54 8.51 2.17 -0.75
N ALA A 55 9.15 1.74 0.34
CA ALA A 55 10.39 0.98 0.30
C ALA A 55 10.22 -0.32 -0.49
N GLU A 56 9.08 -1.00 -0.34
CA GLU A 56 8.74 -2.21 -1.08
C GLU A 56 8.51 -1.95 -2.58
N VAL A 57 8.00 -0.78 -2.97
CA VAL A 57 7.95 -0.34 -4.38
C VAL A 57 9.37 -0.10 -4.92
N GLN A 58 10.19 0.65 -4.19
CA GLN A 58 11.55 1.03 -4.60
C GLN A 58 12.47 -0.18 -4.76
N LYS A 59 12.42 -1.15 -3.82
CA LYS A 59 13.18 -2.41 -3.91
C LYS A 59 12.89 -3.21 -5.18
N ARG A 60 11.69 -3.05 -5.75
CA ARG A 60 11.26 -3.70 -6.99
C ARG A 60 11.51 -2.85 -8.23
N GLY A 61 12.31 -1.79 -8.11
CA GLY A 61 12.64 -0.86 -9.20
C GLY A 61 11.53 0.12 -9.56
N GLY A 62 10.49 0.23 -8.72
CA GLY A 62 9.40 1.17 -8.93
C GLY A 62 9.73 2.57 -8.39
N GLN A 63 8.98 3.56 -8.86
CA GLN A 63 9.02 4.92 -8.33
C GLN A 63 7.78 5.16 -7.45
N ALA A 64 7.95 5.96 -6.41
CA ALA A 64 6.88 6.37 -5.52
C ALA A 64 6.98 7.88 -5.27
N ALA A 65 5.84 8.51 -5.04
CA ALA A 65 5.74 9.89 -4.59
C ALA A 65 5.14 9.88 -3.19
N PHE A 66 5.72 10.68 -2.30
CA PHE A 66 5.18 10.93 -0.97
C PHE A 66 4.75 12.40 -0.91
N ILE A 67 3.47 12.64 -0.65
CA ILE A 67 2.91 13.99 -0.54
C ILE A 67 2.63 14.20 0.94
N ASP A 68 3.49 14.96 1.60
CA ASP A 68 3.34 15.29 3.01
C ASP A 68 2.49 16.55 3.15
N ALA A 69 1.25 16.37 3.61
CA ALA A 69 0.36 17.49 3.92
C ALA A 69 0.41 17.89 5.41
N GLU A 70 1.01 17.04 6.25
CA GLU A 70 1.29 17.33 7.66
C GLU A 70 2.72 17.84 7.72
N HIS A 71 3.03 18.98 8.33
CA HIS A 71 4.37 19.60 8.23
C HIS A 71 5.47 18.87 9.04
N GLY A 72 5.51 17.53 9.04
CA GLY A 72 6.28 16.71 9.98
C GLY A 72 7.29 15.73 9.35
N ALA A 73 7.26 15.45 8.04
CA ALA A 73 8.23 14.53 7.45
C ALA A 73 9.55 15.26 7.15
N THR A 74 10.47 15.18 8.09
CA THR A 74 11.89 15.36 7.78
C THR A 74 12.30 14.20 6.88
N CYS A 75 12.56 14.51 5.61
CA CYS A 75 13.08 13.61 4.59
C CYS A 75 14.47 13.10 5.00
N CYS A 76 14.60 11.79 5.23
CA CYS A 76 15.87 11.05 5.26
C CYS A 76 15.73 9.82 4.35
#